data_AF-A0A2E9AQV8-F1
#
_entry.id   AF-A0A2E9AQV8-F1
#
_cell.length_a   1.000
_cell.length_b   1.000
_cell.length_c   1.000
_cell.angle_alpha   90.00
_cell.angle_beta   90.00
_cell.angle_gamma   90.00
#
_symmetry.space_group_name_H-M   'P 1'
#
loop_
_entity.id
_entity.type
_entity.pdbx_description
1 polymer ?
#
loop_
_entity_poly.entity_id
_entity_poly.type
_entity_poly.pdbx_seq_one_letter_code
_entity_poly.pdbx_strand_id
1 'polypeptide(L)'
;MVEESAGLASRLARRLRKRGLTISTAESCTGGLLASLVTDISGATEWFKQGWVVYSNESKMRELGVEKNAFEEGEAGAVSHEVAVQMARGARYQSNSDVAISITGIAGPGGATEGKEVGRVHVAVVTEDYFLVRRMDFGENDRLDNKRSFAAFALRLGLEAMDRLSGAGDSEDQIQTIALDTSKLDPTEEEWEGSLSWKEDKKTVAEEISSVDLASLTEWED
;
A
#
# COMPACT_ATOMS: atom_id res chain seq x y z
N MET A 1 -5.80 -8.19 -20.10
CA MET A 1 -4.98 -7.38 -19.18
C MET A 1 -5.40 -5.91 -19.09
N VAL A 2 -5.25 -5.04 -20.12
CA VAL A 2 -5.60 -3.60 -19.95
C VAL A 2 -7.10 -3.36 -19.75
N GLU A 3 -7.96 -3.93 -20.62
CA GLU A 3 -9.43 -3.85 -20.45
C GLU A 3 -9.91 -4.47 -19.13
N GLU A 4 -9.21 -5.49 -18.68
CA GLU A 4 -9.51 -6.20 -17.44
C GLU A 4 -9.20 -5.33 -16.21
N SER A 5 -8.03 -4.69 -16.16
CA SER A 5 -7.67 -3.76 -15.08
C SER A 5 -8.58 -2.54 -15.04
N ALA A 6 -8.98 -2.00 -16.19
CA ALA A 6 -9.95 -0.91 -16.25
C ALA A 6 -11.33 -1.34 -15.69
N GLY A 7 -11.78 -2.55 -16.03
CA GLY A 7 -13.01 -3.13 -15.46
C GLY A 7 -12.93 -3.33 -13.95
N LEU A 8 -11.78 -3.79 -13.43
CA LEU A 8 -11.55 -3.94 -11.99
C LEU A 8 -11.54 -2.58 -11.27
N ALA A 9 -10.84 -1.58 -11.81
CA ALA A 9 -10.79 -0.23 -11.26
C ALA A 9 -12.19 0.42 -11.23
N SER A 10 -12.97 0.27 -12.30
CA SER A 10 -14.36 0.75 -12.36
C SER A 10 -15.26 0.10 -11.31
N ARG A 11 -15.11 -1.21 -11.08
CA ARG A 11 -15.84 -1.92 -10.01
C ARG A 11 -15.43 -1.43 -8.63
N LEU A 12 -14.14 -1.19 -8.40
CA LEU A 12 -13.63 -0.72 -7.12
C LEU A 12 -14.16 0.69 -6.82
N ALA A 13 -14.05 1.60 -7.79
CA ALA A 13 -14.60 2.96 -7.71
C ALA A 13 -16.10 2.95 -7.39
N ARG A 14 -16.88 2.07 -8.05
CA ARG A 14 -18.31 1.92 -7.76
C ARG A 14 -18.58 1.49 -6.32
N ARG A 15 -17.79 0.56 -5.77
CA ARG A 15 -17.95 0.10 -4.37
C ARG A 15 -17.61 1.20 -3.37
N LEU A 16 -16.49 1.91 -3.58
CA LEU A 16 -16.08 3.05 -2.77
C LEU A 16 -17.17 4.13 -2.75
N ARG A 17 -17.62 4.56 -3.93
CA ARG A 17 -18.68 5.57 -4.08
C ARG A 17 -19.99 5.17 -3.43
N LYS A 18 -20.44 3.93 -3.61
CA LYS A 18 -21.70 3.45 -3.02
C LYS A 18 -21.68 3.53 -1.49
N ARG A 19 -20.50 3.40 -0.87
CA ARG A 19 -20.31 3.46 0.58
C ARG A 19 -19.82 4.83 1.08
N GLY A 20 -19.60 5.80 0.18
CA GLY A 20 -19.02 7.09 0.55
C GLY A 20 -17.57 7.00 1.05
N LEU A 21 -16.85 5.94 0.66
CA LEU A 21 -15.47 5.69 1.11
C LEU A 21 -14.44 6.27 0.14
N THR A 22 -13.27 6.52 0.68
CA THR A 22 -12.12 7.11 0.01
C THR A 22 -10.94 6.15 0.02
N ILE A 23 -10.03 6.30 -0.95
CA ILE A 23 -8.89 5.40 -1.15
C ILE A 23 -7.58 6.15 -1.36
N SER A 24 -6.48 5.55 -0.93
CA SER A 24 -5.12 5.93 -1.27
C SER A 24 -4.28 4.73 -1.74
N THR A 25 -3.14 4.99 -2.37
CA THR A 25 -2.24 3.93 -2.87
C THR A 25 -0.78 4.16 -2.46
N ALA A 26 -0.05 3.08 -2.17
CA ALA A 26 1.39 3.11 -1.92
C ALA A 26 2.11 2.10 -2.82
N GLU A 27 2.87 2.59 -3.80
CA GLU A 27 3.44 1.78 -4.86
C GLU A 27 4.97 1.77 -4.80
N SER A 28 5.56 0.59 -4.97
CA SER A 28 6.99 0.46 -5.23
C SER A 28 7.20 0.01 -6.68
N CYS A 29 7.22 -1.31 -6.94
CA CYS A 29 7.59 -1.88 -8.24
C CYS A 29 6.67 -1.49 -9.41
N THR A 30 5.40 -1.15 -9.16
CA THR A 30 4.45 -0.69 -10.18
C THR A 30 4.72 0.74 -10.63
N GLY A 31 5.29 1.59 -9.77
CA GLY A 31 5.74 2.93 -10.13
C GLY A 31 4.62 3.91 -10.48
N GLY A 32 3.45 3.81 -9.83
CA GLY A 32 2.31 4.71 -10.07
C GLY A 32 1.24 4.13 -10.99
N LEU A 33 1.41 2.91 -11.48
CA LEU A 33 0.46 2.27 -12.39
C LEU A 33 -0.90 2.00 -11.72
N LEU A 34 -0.93 1.60 -10.45
CA LEU A 34 -2.20 1.41 -9.74
C LEU A 34 -2.93 2.74 -9.60
N ALA A 35 -2.23 3.80 -9.17
CA ALA A 35 -2.79 5.13 -9.08
C ALA A 35 -3.36 5.59 -10.42
N SER A 36 -2.59 5.45 -11.51
CA SER A 36 -3.04 5.77 -12.88
C SER A 36 -4.34 5.08 -13.23
N LEU A 37 -4.40 3.75 -13.08
CA LEU A 37 -5.60 2.95 -13.39
C LEU A 37 -6.82 3.34 -12.56
N VAL A 38 -6.60 3.69 -11.29
CA VAL A 38 -7.66 4.13 -10.38
C VAL A 38 -8.16 5.53 -10.78
N THR A 39 -7.25 6.45 -11.12
CA THR A 39 -7.59 7.83 -11.51
C THR A 39 -8.13 7.98 -12.92
N ASP A 40 -7.96 6.97 -13.79
CA ASP A 40 -8.59 6.91 -15.11
C ASP A 40 -10.13 6.83 -15.00
N ILE A 41 -10.67 6.45 -13.84
CA ILE A 41 -12.11 6.43 -13.59
C ILE A 41 -12.61 7.84 -13.27
N SER A 42 -13.52 8.35 -14.10
CA SER A 42 -14.03 9.73 -14.00
C SER A 42 -14.59 10.08 -12.61
N GLY A 43 -14.25 11.28 -12.15
CA GLY A 43 -14.62 11.82 -10.83
C GLY A 43 -13.77 11.28 -9.68
N ALA A 44 -12.56 10.79 -9.97
CA ALA A 44 -11.59 10.35 -8.97
C ALA A 44 -11.33 11.39 -7.86
N THR A 45 -11.44 12.69 -8.16
CA THR A 45 -11.29 13.78 -7.17
C THR A 45 -12.19 13.63 -5.92
N GLU A 46 -13.33 12.95 -6.04
CA GLU A 46 -14.27 12.76 -4.93
C GLU A 46 -13.83 11.66 -3.95
N TRP A 47 -13.04 10.68 -4.40
CA TRP A 47 -12.81 9.44 -3.65
C TRP A 47 -11.36 8.93 -3.67
N PHE A 48 -10.50 9.41 -4.56
CA PHE A 48 -9.06 9.14 -4.53
C PHE A 48 -8.34 10.28 -3.80
N LYS A 49 -7.72 9.99 -2.65
CA LYS A 49 -7.09 11.01 -1.79
C LYS A 49 -5.67 11.31 -2.20
N GLN A 50 -4.85 10.27 -2.31
CA GLN A 50 -3.42 10.43 -2.49
C GLN A 50 -2.78 9.12 -2.99
N GLY A 51 -1.69 9.25 -3.73
CA GLY A 51 -0.84 8.13 -4.14
C GLY A 51 0.62 8.42 -3.78
N TRP A 52 1.32 7.40 -3.31
CA TRP A 52 2.75 7.42 -3.05
C TRP A 52 3.48 6.49 -4.01
N VAL A 53 4.60 6.94 -4.55
CA VAL A 53 5.58 6.07 -5.20
C VAL A 53 6.83 6.05 -4.32
N VAL A 54 6.95 5.02 -3.47
CA VAL A 54 8.03 4.84 -2.48
C VAL A 54 8.98 3.74 -2.92
N TYR A 55 9.82 4.05 -3.91
CA TYR A 55 10.65 3.05 -4.58
C TYR A 55 11.82 2.54 -3.71
N SER A 56 12.41 3.39 -2.86
CA SER A 56 13.52 3.02 -1.97
C SER A 56 13.05 2.67 -0.54
N ASN A 57 13.84 1.89 0.21
CA ASN A 57 13.55 1.62 1.63
C ASN A 57 13.47 2.93 2.43
N GLU A 58 14.37 3.87 2.16
CA GLU A 58 14.35 5.20 2.78
C GLU A 58 13.03 5.93 2.55
N SER A 59 12.51 5.93 1.31
CA SER A 59 11.21 6.55 1.02
C SER A 59 10.05 5.84 1.69
N LYS A 60 10.10 4.51 1.82
CA LYS A 60 9.09 3.74 2.57
C LYS A 60 9.07 4.13 4.05
N MET A 61 10.24 4.29 4.66
CA MET A 61 10.37 4.73 6.06
C MET A 61 9.89 6.17 6.24
N ARG A 62 10.40 7.10 5.42
CA ARG A 62 10.14 8.54 5.58
C ARG A 62 8.69 8.92 5.31
N GLU A 63 8.11 8.42 4.22
CA GLU A 63 6.78 8.86 3.79
C GLU A 63 5.65 8.09 4.49
N LEU A 64 5.87 6.79 4.75
CA LEU A 64 4.82 5.88 5.21
C LEU A 64 5.10 5.28 6.60
N GLY A 65 6.20 5.65 7.25
CA GLY A 65 6.52 5.17 8.60
C GLY A 65 6.80 3.68 8.67
N VAL A 66 7.27 3.06 7.58
CA VAL A 66 7.75 1.67 7.62
C VAL A 66 8.93 1.61 8.58
N GLU A 67 8.91 0.66 9.50
CA GLU A 67 9.94 0.52 10.53
C GLU A 67 11.21 -0.09 9.94
N LYS A 68 12.37 0.26 10.53
CA LYS A 68 13.68 -0.19 10.02
C LYS A 68 13.88 -1.71 10.18
N ASN A 69 13.39 -2.28 11.28
CA ASN A 69 13.39 -3.72 11.57
C ASN A 69 12.63 -4.54 10.50
N ALA A 70 11.59 -3.99 9.87
CA ALA A 70 10.84 -4.66 8.81
C ALA A 70 11.69 -5.00 7.57
N PHE A 71 12.89 -4.40 7.44
CA PHE A 71 13.86 -4.74 6.40
C PHE A 71 14.97 -5.69 6.90
N GLU A 72 15.11 -5.85 8.21
CA GLU A 72 16.19 -6.58 8.88
C GLU A 72 15.77 -7.99 9.35
N GLU A 73 14.46 -8.22 9.56
CA GLU A 73 13.95 -9.53 9.98
C GLU A 73 14.02 -10.58 8.85
N GLY A 74 15.08 -11.39 8.87
CA GLY A 74 15.25 -12.56 8.02
C GLY A 74 15.30 -12.24 6.52
N GLU A 75 15.19 -13.26 5.68
CA GLU A 75 15.23 -13.12 4.22
C GLU A 75 14.07 -12.28 3.65
N ALA A 76 13.21 -11.66 4.49
CA ALA A 76 11.97 -10.95 4.12
C ALA A 76 12.20 -9.60 3.42
N GLY A 77 13.22 -8.82 3.80
CA GLY A 77 13.64 -7.59 3.09
C GLY A 77 12.51 -6.65 2.63
N ALA A 78 12.76 -5.82 1.60
CA ALA A 78 11.78 -4.85 1.11
C ALA A 78 10.54 -5.47 0.44
N VAL A 79 10.57 -6.76 0.13
CA VAL A 79 9.50 -7.51 -0.55
C VAL A 79 8.99 -8.59 0.40
N SER A 80 8.13 -8.15 1.33
CA SER A 80 7.51 -8.96 2.38
C SER A 80 6.07 -8.53 2.63
N HIS A 81 5.29 -9.40 3.29
CA HIS A 81 3.95 -9.04 3.79
C HIS A 81 4.02 -7.88 4.79
N GLU A 82 5.06 -7.85 5.65
CA GLU A 82 5.21 -6.84 6.70
C GLU A 82 5.38 -5.45 6.10
N VAL A 83 6.31 -5.30 5.16
CA VAL A 83 6.53 -4.03 4.47
C VAL A 83 5.26 -3.62 3.70
N ALA A 84 4.56 -4.55 3.06
CA ALA A 84 3.29 -4.25 2.38
C ALA A 84 2.24 -3.71 3.37
N VAL A 85 2.00 -4.37 4.49
CA VAL A 85 1.02 -3.93 5.51
C VAL A 85 1.40 -2.58 6.09
N GLN A 86 2.67 -2.37 6.46
CA GLN A 86 3.13 -1.09 7.00
C GLN A 86 3.01 0.03 5.98
N MET A 87 3.33 -0.21 4.70
CA MET A 87 3.10 0.76 3.61
C MET A 87 1.61 1.13 3.47
N ALA A 88 0.71 0.16 3.49
CA ALA A 88 -0.73 0.41 3.37
C ALA A 88 -1.27 1.17 4.60
N ARG A 89 -0.86 0.77 5.80
CA ARG A 89 -1.21 1.44 7.06
C ARG A 89 -0.75 2.90 7.06
N GLY A 90 0.50 3.14 6.69
CA GLY A 90 1.08 4.48 6.56
C GLY A 90 0.32 5.35 5.55
N ALA A 91 0.03 4.80 4.37
CA ALA A 91 -0.71 5.52 3.34
C ALA A 91 -2.12 5.91 3.79
N ARG A 92 -2.83 4.98 4.46
CA ARG A 92 -4.14 5.25 5.05
C ARG A 92 -4.08 6.36 6.09
N TYR A 93 -3.10 6.27 7.00
CA TYR A 93 -2.90 7.25 8.08
C TYR A 93 -2.62 8.65 7.53
N GLN A 94 -1.64 8.77 6.62
CA GLN A 94 -1.17 10.04 6.08
C GLN A 94 -2.23 10.72 5.20
N SER A 95 -3.00 9.95 4.43
CA SER A 95 -4.06 10.50 3.55
C SER A 95 -5.40 10.71 4.24
N ASN A 96 -5.57 10.14 5.45
CA ASN A 96 -6.86 10.01 6.11
C ASN A 96 -7.92 9.37 5.18
N SER A 97 -7.50 8.42 4.35
CA SER A 97 -8.40 7.64 3.49
C SER A 97 -9.04 6.50 4.26
N ASP A 98 -10.19 6.04 3.80
CA ASP A 98 -10.88 4.90 4.45
C ASP A 98 -10.18 3.57 4.11
N VAL A 99 -9.71 3.46 2.87
CA VAL A 99 -9.00 2.30 2.31
C VAL A 99 -7.62 2.72 1.83
N ALA A 100 -6.62 1.85 1.96
CA ALA A 100 -5.32 2.01 1.30
C ALA A 100 -4.85 0.69 0.70
N ILE A 101 -4.26 0.74 -0.50
CA ILE A 101 -3.66 -0.42 -1.16
C ILE A 101 -2.17 -0.17 -1.34
N SER A 102 -1.34 -1.14 -0.93
CA SER A 102 0.10 -1.09 -1.15
C SER A 102 0.60 -2.21 -2.06
N ILE A 103 1.71 -1.96 -2.76
CA ILE A 103 2.37 -2.94 -3.62
C ILE A 103 3.89 -2.88 -3.42
N THR A 104 4.50 -4.00 -3.04
CA THR A 104 5.96 -4.20 -3.08
C THR A 104 6.30 -5.54 -3.74
N GLY A 105 7.29 -5.57 -4.62
CA GLY A 105 7.56 -6.74 -5.46
C GLY A 105 8.80 -6.62 -6.32
N ILE A 106 9.13 -7.69 -7.05
CA ILE A 106 10.29 -7.81 -7.93
C ILE A 106 9.78 -7.90 -9.38
N ALA A 107 9.70 -6.76 -10.07
CA ALA A 107 9.20 -6.75 -11.46
C ALA A 107 10.20 -7.31 -12.49
N GLY A 108 11.49 -7.47 -12.14
CA GLY A 108 12.52 -7.96 -13.06
C GLY A 108 13.16 -6.87 -13.93
N PRO A 109 14.05 -7.24 -14.87
CA PRO A 109 14.55 -8.60 -15.10
C PRO A 109 15.58 -9.06 -14.05
N GLY A 110 16.10 -8.16 -13.22
CA GLY A 110 16.97 -8.49 -12.07
C GLY A 110 16.25 -8.32 -10.73
N GLY A 111 16.98 -8.56 -9.65
CA GLY A 111 16.49 -8.38 -8.28
C GLY A 111 15.96 -9.64 -7.60
N ALA A 112 16.05 -10.80 -8.27
CA ALA A 112 15.84 -12.08 -7.62
C ALA A 112 16.95 -12.37 -6.60
N THR A 113 16.59 -13.01 -5.49
CA THR A 113 17.50 -13.56 -4.48
C THR A 113 17.13 -15.01 -4.23
N GLU A 114 17.96 -15.75 -3.50
CA GLU A 114 17.59 -17.09 -3.04
C GLU A 114 16.23 -17.02 -2.32
N GLY A 115 15.29 -17.89 -2.71
CA GLY A 115 13.93 -17.91 -2.20
C GLY A 115 12.98 -16.83 -2.71
N LYS A 116 13.40 -15.87 -3.55
CA LYS A 116 12.56 -14.78 -4.09
C LYS A 116 12.84 -14.49 -5.56
N GLU A 117 11.92 -14.89 -6.41
CA GLU A 117 12.09 -14.80 -7.85
C GLU A 117 11.50 -13.51 -8.42
N VAL A 118 11.93 -13.18 -9.65
CA VAL A 118 11.25 -12.19 -10.48
C VAL A 118 9.80 -12.62 -10.68
N GLY A 119 8.87 -11.65 -10.60
CA GLY A 119 7.44 -11.93 -10.65
C GLY A 119 6.80 -12.05 -9.26
N ARG A 120 7.58 -12.08 -8.18
CA ARG A 120 7.05 -12.02 -6.81
C ARG A 120 6.48 -10.65 -6.46
N VAL A 121 5.30 -10.62 -5.86
CA VAL A 121 4.68 -9.42 -5.32
C VAL A 121 3.93 -9.70 -4.02
N HIS A 122 3.98 -8.73 -3.10
CA HIS A 122 3.08 -8.62 -1.95
C HIS A 122 2.18 -7.41 -2.13
N VAL A 123 0.89 -7.62 -1.94
CA VAL A 123 -0.12 -6.56 -1.94
C VAL A 123 -0.84 -6.60 -0.61
N ALA A 124 -0.95 -5.45 0.05
CA ALA A 124 -1.78 -5.30 1.23
C ALA A 124 -2.92 -4.30 0.97
N VAL A 125 -4.06 -4.55 1.59
CA VAL A 125 -5.20 -3.65 1.66
C VAL A 125 -5.50 -3.42 3.13
N VAL A 126 -5.55 -2.16 3.55
CA VAL A 126 -5.94 -1.75 4.91
C VAL A 126 -7.22 -0.93 4.81
N THR A 127 -8.20 -1.28 5.62
CA THR A 127 -9.50 -0.59 5.68
C THR A 127 -10.10 -0.75 7.07
N GLU A 128 -10.66 0.33 7.61
CA GLU A 128 -11.13 0.36 9.01
C GLU A 128 -10.05 -0.18 9.98
N ASP A 129 -10.41 -1.15 10.81
CA ASP A 129 -9.50 -1.88 11.70
C ASP A 129 -9.14 -3.26 11.14
N TYR A 130 -9.21 -3.45 9.82
CA TYR A 130 -8.92 -4.69 9.11
C TYR A 130 -7.78 -4.52 8.11
N PHE A 131 -6.97 -5.56 7.95
CA PHE A 131 -6.04 -5.68 6.84
C PHE A 131 -6.11 -7.06 6.17
N LEU A 132 -5.84 -7.07 4.87
CA LEU A 132 -5.66 -8.27 4.06
C LEU A 132 -4.37 -8.12 3.26
N VAL A 133 -3.45 -9.07 3.39
CA VAL A 133 -2.20 -9.09 2.62
C VAL A 133 -2.00 -10.45 1.96
N ARG A 134 -1.57 -10.45 0.71
CA ARG A 134 -1.25 -11.68 -0.02
C ARG A 134 0.04 -11.57 -0.81
N ARG A 135 0.74 -12.70 -0.90
CA ARG A 135 1.82 -12.95 -1.84
C ARG A 135 1.26 -13.53 -3.13
N MET A 136 1.85 -13.20 -4.26
CA MET A 136 1.64 -13.90 -5.52
C MET A 136 2.95 -13.95 -6.31
N ASP A 137 3.19 -15.07 -7.00
CA ASP A 137 4.34 -15.27 -7.88
C ASP A 137 3.85 -15.42 -9.33
N PHE A 138 4.16 -14.43 -10.18
CA PHE A 138 3.70 -14.38 -11.57
C PHE A 138 4.67 -15.03 -12.58
N GLY A 139 5.82 -15.55 -12.13
CA GLY A 139 6.79 -16.26 -12.95
C GLY A 139 7.55 -15.38 -13.96
N GLU A 140 7.99 -16.01 -15.06
CA GLU A 140 8.89 -15.44 -16.08
C GLU A 140 8.22 -14.42 -17.04
N ASN A 141 7.42 -13.50 -16.52
CA ASN A 141 6.95 -12.37 -17.32
C ASN A 141 8.03 -11.30 -17.46
N ASP A 142 7.91 -10.48 -18.51
CA ASP A 142 8.71 -9.28 -18.60
C ASP A 142 8.30 -8.23 -17.54
N ARG A 143 9.13 -7.18 -17.40
CA ARG A 143 8.90 -6.12 -16.41
C ARG A 143 7.53 -5.45 -16.57
N LEU A 144 7.09 -5.19 -17.80
CA LEU A 144 5.85 -4.46 -18.06
C LEU A 144 4.64 -5.33 -17.71
N ASP A 145 4.67 -6.59 -18.10
CA ASP A 145 3.60 -7.55 -17.84
C ASP A 145 3.52 -7.90 -16.34
N ASN A 146 4.66 -7.98 -15.64
CA ASN A 146 4.67 -8.07 -14.18
C ASN A 146 4.00 -6.85 -13.53
N LYS A 147 4.36 -5.62 -13.92
CA LYS A 147 3.71 -4.42 -13.37
C LYS A 147 2.20 -4.43 -13.60
N ARG A 148 1.74 -4.81 -14.79
CA ARG A 148 0.30 -4.93 -15.12
C ARG A 148 -0.38 -5.98 -14.27
N SER A 149 0.24 -7.15 -14.11
CA SER A 149 -0.27 -8.25 -13.31
C SER A 149 -0.37 -7.88 -11.83
N PHE A 150 0.65 -7.21 -11.29
CA PHE A 150 0.68 -6.73 -9.91
C PHE A 150 -0.44 -5.71 -9.65
N ALA A 151 -0.64 -4.76 -10.55
CA ALA A 151 -1.71 -3.77 -10.43
C ALA A 151 -3.11 -4.42 -10.54
N ALA A 152 -3.30 -5.38 -11.45
CA ALA A 152 -4.55 -6.12 -11.57
C ALA A 152 -4.84 -6.95 -10.31
N PHE A 153 -3.82 -7.61 -9.76
CA PHE A 153 -3.91 -8.35 -8.51
C PHE A 153 -4.28 -7.43 -7.34
N ALA A 154 -3.68 -6.25 -7.26
CA ALA A 154 -4.00 -5.27 -6.25
C ALA A 154 -5.46 -4.79 -6.30
N LEU A 155 -6.00 -4.55 -7.51
CA LEU A 155 -7.40 -4.19 -7.68
C LEU A 155 -8.36 -5.34 -7.29
N ARG A 156 -8.01 -6.60 -7.60
CA ARG A 156 -8.78 -7.78 -7.18
C ARG A 156 -8.79 -7.92 -5.66
N LEU A 157 -7.64 -7.75 -5.02
CA LEU A 157 -7.53 -7.83 -3.56
C LEU A 157 -8.30 -6.69 -2.88
N GLY A 158 -8.23 -5.47 -3.43
CA GLY A 158 -9.03 -4.34 -2.97
C GLY A 158 -10.53 -4.60 -3.06
N LEU A 159 -11.00 -5.20 -4.16
CA LEU A 159 -12.39 -5.63 -4.28
C LEU A 159 -12.76 -6.67 -3.22
N GLU A 160 -11.93 -7.69 -3.01
CA GLU A 160 -12.20 -8.74 -2.03
C GLU A 160 -12.26 -8.22 -0.60
N ALA A 161 -11.30 -7.39 -0.18
CA ALA A 161 -11.32 -6.76 1.15
C ALA A 161 -12.62 -5.97 1.38
N MET A 162 -13.10 -5.26 0.36
CA MET A 162 -14.38 -4.55 0.40
C MET A 162 -15.59 -5.50 0.53
N ASP A 163 -15.53 -6.70 -0.05
CA ASP A 163 -16.59 -7.69 0.06
C ASP A 163 -16.62 -8.34 1.45
N ARG A 164 -15.44 -8.65 2.03
CA ARG A 164 -15.33 -9.19 3.40
C ARG A 164 -15.93 -8.25 4.45
N LEU A 165 -15.70 -6.94 4.32
CA LEU A 165 -16.34 -5.93 5.17
C LEU A 165 -17.87 -5.88 5.05
N SER A 166 -18.42 -6.23 3.88
CA SER A 166 -19.88 -6.29 3.71
C SER A 166 -20.50 -7.57 4.25
N GLY A 167 -19.73 -8.66 4.33
CA GLY A 167 -20.19 -9.95 4.87
C GLY A 167 -20.15 -10.04 6.39
N ALA A 168 -19.26 -9.26 7.04
CA ALA A 168 -19.12 -9.24 8.50
C ALA A 168 -20.30 -8.59 9.26
N GLY A 169 -21.30 -8.04 8.55
CA GLY A 169 -22.49 -7.43 9.15
C GLY A 169 -23.50 -8.41 9.77
N ASP A 170 -23.31 -9.72 9.64
CA ASP A 170 -24.24 -10.76 10.13
C ASP A 170 -23.63 -11.73 11.17
N SER A 171 -22.38 -11.53 11.61
CA SER A 171 -21.74 -12.40 12.61
C SER A 171 -20.98 -11.59 13.66
N GLU A 172 -21.57 -11.48 14.85
CA GLU A 172 -20.94 -10.99 16.09
C GLU A 172 -19.88 -11.97 16.61
N ASP A 173 -18.88 -12.35 15.81
CA ASP A 173 -17.71 -13.03 16.32
C ASP A 173 -16.64 -12.00 16.67
N GLN A 174 -16.37 -11.92 17.97
CA GLN A 174 -15.45 -10.99 18.61
C GLN A 174 -14.05 -11.06 17.98
N ILE A 175 -13.73 -10.12 17.09
CA ILE A 175 -12.36 -9.95 16.62
C ILE A 175 -11.55 -9.33 17.77
N GLN A 176 -10.75 -10.15 18.45
CA GLN A 176 -9.84 -9.68 19.49
C GLN A 176 -8.85 -8.67 18.90
N THR A 177 -8.81 -7.50 19.50
CA THR A 177 -7.91 -6.39 19.17
C THR A 177 -6.48 -6.78 19.54
N ILE A 178 -5.67 -7.19 18.56
CA ILE A 178 -4.27 -7.51 18.75
C ILE A 178 -3.45 -6.33 18.22
N ALA A 179 -2.61 -5.73 19.06
CA ALA A 179 -1.59 -4.80 18.60
C ALA A 179 -0.75 -5.53 17.54
N LEU A 180 -0.54 -4.94 16.35
CA LEU A 180 0.06 -5.60 15.19
C LEU A 180 1.44 -6.18 15.54
N ASP A 181 1.45 -7.45 15.96
CA ASP A 181 2.63 -8.21 16.35
C ASP A 181 3.03 -9.06 15.14
N THR A 182 3.77 -8.45 14.23
CA THR A 182 4.20 -9.06 12.95
C THR A 182 5.16 -10.24 13.17
N SER A 183 5.75 -10.35 14.37
CA SER A 183 6.69 -11.43 14.74
C SER A 183 6.05 -12.83 14.81
N LYS A 184 4.72 -12.93 14.73
CA LYS A 184 3.95 -14.19 14.74
C LYS A 184 3.41 -14.60 13.38
N LEU A 185 3.67 -13.84 12.32
CA LEU A 185 3.24 -14.18 10.97
C LEU A 185 4.18 -15.24 10.40
N ASP A 186 3.65 -16.40 10.01
CA ASP A 186 4.43 -17.41 9.28
C ASP A 186 4.80 -16.84 7.91
N PRO A 187 6.09 -16.62 7.58
CA PRO A 187 6.50 -15.99 6.33
C PRO A 187 6.32 -16.89 5.09
N THR A 188 5.98 -18.17 5.28
CA THR A 188 5.81 -19.15 4.21
C THR A 188 4.39 -19.19 3.63
N GLU A 189 3.41 -18.75 4.40
CA GLU A 189 2.00 -18.63 3.99
C GLU A 189 1.82 -17.68 2.79
N GLU A 190 0.69 -17.77 2.10
CA GLU A 190 0.41 -16.93 0.92
C GLU A 190 -0.57 -15.80 1.23
N GLU A 191 -1.27 -15.88 2.36
CA GLU A 191 -2.31 -14.95 2.80
C GLU A 191 -2.22 -14.72 4.31
N TRP A 192 -2.42 -13.46 4.72
CA TRP A 192 -2.60 -13.08 6.11
C TRP A 192 -3.71 -12.02 6.23
N GLU A 193 -4.51 -12.13 7.27
CA GLU A 193 -5.51 -11.14 7.65
C GLU A 193 -5.53 -10.90 9.15
N GLY A 194 -6.05 -9.76 9.59
CA GLY A 194 -6.15 -9.45 11.02
C GLY A 194 -6.66 -8.04 11.30
N SER A 195 -6.58 -7.64 12.57
CA SER A 195 -7.02 -6.32 13.04
C SER A 195 -5.90 -5.37 13.45
N LEU A 196 -6.16 -4.06 13.34
CA LEU A 196 -5.22 -2.98 13.59
C LEU A 196 -5.67 -2.10 14.78
N SER A 197 -4.70 -1.62 15.57
CA SER A 197 -4.91 -0.58 16.59
C SER A 197 -4.12 0.69 16.23
N TRP A 198 -4.76 1.85 16.29
CA TRP A 198 -4.16 3.15 15.94
C TRP A 198 -3.62 3.87 17.18
N LYS A 199 -2.40 4.40 17.09
CA LYS A 199 -1.90 5.43 18.03
C LYS A 199 -1.90 6.75 17.27
N GLU A 200 -2.49 7.79 17.86
CA GLU A 200 -2.51 9.13 17.26
C GLU A 200 -1.18 9.83 17.51
N ASP A 201 -0.46 10.19 16.45
CA ASP A 201 0.58 11.22 16.50
C ASP A 201 0.70 11.91 15.13
N LYS A 202 0.11 13.10 14.99
CA LYS A 202 0.28 13.95 13.79
C LYS A 202 1.36 14.99 14.05
N LYS A 203 2.35 15.07 13.17
CA LYS A 203 3.19 16.26 12.96
C LYS A 203 3.16 16.59 11.48
N THR A 204 2.94 17.85 11.13
CA THR A 204 2.86 18.29 9.73
C THR A 204 4.15 18.99 9.30
N VAL A 205 4.53 18.85 8.02
CA VAL A 205 5.74 19.48 7.44
C VAL A 205 5.69 21.02 7.50
N ALA A 206 4.49 21.61 7.52
CA ALA A 206 4.31 23.06 7.64
C ALA A 206 4.77 23.62 9.00
N GLU A 207 4.84 22.79 10.05
CA GLU A 207 5.30 23.18 11.39
C GLU A 207 6.84 23.13 11.54
N GLU A 208 7.56 22.44 10.64
CA GLU A 208 9.03 22.43 10.62
C GLU A 208 9.63 23.60 9.80
N ILE A 209 8.91 24.09 8.78
CA ILE A 209 9.43 25.12 7.86
C ILE A 209 9.35 26.55 8.43
N SER A 210 8.72 26.77 9.59
CA SER A 210 8.67 28.10 10.23
C SER A 210 9.98 28.59 10.87
N SER A 211 11.11 27.91 10.62
CA SER A 211 12.41 28.26 11.22
C SER A 211 13.51 28.65 10.22
N VAL A 212 13.20 28.75 8.91
CA VAL A 212 14.18 29.27 7.94
C VAL A 212 13.92 30.75 7.69
N ASP A 213 14.68 31.60 8.39
CA ASP A 213 14.74 33.03 8.09
C ASP A 213 15.47 33.26 6.76
N LEU A 214 14.68 33.25 5.67
CA LEU A 214 15.14 33.53 4.31
C LEU A 214 15.63 34.98 4.11
N ALA A 215 15.49 35.87 5.11
CA ALA A 215 16.02 37.24 5.05
C ALA A 215 17.51 37.34 5.44
N SER A 216 18.11 36.25 5.92
CA SER A 216 19.54 36.20 6.33
C SER A 216 20.52 35.85 5.20
N LEU A 217 20.05 35.61 3.97
CA LEU A 217 20.88 35.18 2.82
C LEU A 217 21.07 36.25 1.74
N THR A 218 21.13 37.52 2.12
CA THR A 218 21.60 38.59 1.23
C THR A 218 22.65 39.45 1.92
N GLU A 219 23.85 38.89 2.09
CA GLU A 219 25.08 39.68 2.06
C GLU A 219 25.69 39.47 0.68
N TRP A 220 25.50 40.45 -0.21
CA TRP A 220 26.29 40.57 -1.42
C TRP A 220 27.57 41.29 -1.01
N GLU A 221 28.71 40.58 -1.00
CA GLU A 221 30.02 41.21 -0.85
C GLU A 221 30.33 42.06 -2.09
N ASP A 222 30.63 43.35 -1.88
CA ASP A 222 31.10 44.31 -2.90
C ASP A 222 32.53 44.01 -3.38
#